data_AF-A0A355DHD5-F1
#
_entry.id   AF-A0A355DHD5-F1
#
_cell.length_a   1.000
_cell.length_b   1.000
_cell.length_c   1.000
_cell.angle_alpha   90.00
_cell.angle_beta   90.00
_cell.angle_gamma   90.00
#
_symmetry.space_group_name_H-M   'P 1'
#
loop_
_entity.id
_entity.type
_entity.pdbx_description
1 polymer ?
#
loop_
_entity_poly.entity_id
_entity_poly.type
_entity_poly.pdbx_seq_one_letter_code
_entity_poly.pdbx_strand_id
1 'polypeptide(L)' 'EKRRFMPMLFTPDDLAAQLRLRRAFDTQGLANPLKILPTSASCGDVMGLGTVPEGVWT' A
#
# COMPACT_ATOMS: atom_id res chain seq x y z
N GLU A 1 -0.57 13.43 3.20
CA GLU A 1 -1.06 13.92 4.50
C GLU A 1 -1.43 12.82 5.52
N LYS A 2 -2.29 11.84 5.19
CA LYS A 2 -2.77 10.81 6.15
C LYS A 2 -1.71 9.78 6.62
N ARG A 3 -0.64 9.58 5.85
CA ARG A 3 0.41 8.58 6.11
C ARG A 3 1.13 8.78 7.45
N ARG A 4 1.30 10.02 7.90
CA ARG A 4 1.98 10.35 9.18
C ARG A 4 1.21 9.86 10.42
N PHE A 5 -0.09 9.59 10.28
CA PHE A 5 -0.93 9.09 11.38
C PHE A 5 -0.95 7.56 11.45
N MET A 6 -0.43 6.85 10.44
CA MET A 6 -0.48 5.38 10.40
C MET A 6 0.20 4.71 11.61
N PRO A 7 1.36 5.18 12.11
CA PRO A 7 1.98 4.59 13.30
C PRO A 7 1.20 4.82 14.60
N MET A 8 0.27 5.77 14.64
CA MET A 8 -0.58 6.01 15.81
C MET A 8 -1.84 5.13 15.83
N LEU A 9 -2.23 4.58 14.67
CA LEU A 9 -3.46 3.81 14.51
C LEU A 9 -3.21 2.32 14.34
N PHE A 10 -2.04 1.95 13.80
CA PHE A 10 -1.72 0.59 13.41
C PHE A 10 -0.36 0.20 13.93
N THR A 11 -0.32 -0.96 14.57
CA THR A 11 0.93 -1.63 14.90
C THR A 11 1.61 -2.14 13.63
N PRO A 12 2.91 -2.48 13.69
CA PRO A 12 3.58 -3.13 12.57
C PRO A 12 2.87 -4.42 12.09
N ASP A 13 2.27 -5.17 13.00
CA ASP A 13 1.56 -6.42 12.69
C ASP A 13 0.23 -6.15 11.96
N ASP A 14 -0.48 -5.08 12.31
CA ASP A 14 -1.69 -4.65 11.59
C ASP A 14 -1.37 -4.30 10.14
N LEU A 15 -0.27 -3.58 9.90
CA LEU A 15 0.18 -3.23 8.55
C LEU A 15 0.59 -4.48 7.76
N ALA A 16 1.25 -5.44 8.40
CA ALA A 16 1.59 -6.72 7.78
C ALA A 16 0.34 -7.53 7.41
N ALA A 17 -0.69 -7.54 8.26
CA ALA A 17 -1.97 -8.18 7.96
C ALA A 17 -2.69 -7.50 6.78
N GLN A 18 -2.71 -6.17 6.73
CA GLN A 18 -3.29 -5.41 5.60
C GLN A 18 -2.56 -5.72 4.27
N LEU A 19 -1.24 -5.86 4.31
CA LEU A 19 -0.42 -6.27 3.15
C LEU A 19 -0.76 -7.69 2.69
N ARG A 20 -0.89 -8.65 3.62
CA ARG A 20 -1.29 -10.03 3.30
C ARG A 20 -2.67 -10.08 2.66
N LEU A 21 -3.63 -9.34 3.21
CA LEU A 21 -4.97 -9.25 2.65
C LEU A 21 -4.95 -8.70 1.22
N ARG A 22 -4.22 -7.60 0.99
CA ARG A 22 -4.06 -7.06 -0.37
C ARG A 22 -3.50 -8.11 -1.33
N ARG A 23 -2.42 -8.79 -0.95
CA ARG A 23 -1.79 -9.81 -1.82
C ARG A 23 -2.71 -11.00 -2.12
N ALA A 24 -3.61 -11.34 -1.20
CA ALA A 24 -4.56 -12.44 -1.39
C ALA A 24 -5.67 -12.12 -2.41
N PHE A 25 -6.12 -10.86 -2.49
CA PHE A 25 -7.28 -10.47 -3.30
C PHE A 25 -6.95 -9.60 -4.51
N ASP A 26 -5.88 -8.82 -4.44
CA ASP A 26 -5.39 -7.94 -5.50
C ASP A 26 -4.04 -8.43 -6.02
N THR A 27 -4.05 -9.65 -6.56
CA THR A 27 -2.85 -10.34 -7.05
C THR A 27 -2.17 -9.61 -8.21
N GLN A 28 -2.91 -8.75 -8.92
CA GLN A 28 -2.42 -7.95 -10.03
C GLN A 28 -2.12 -6.49 -9.65
N GLY A 29 -2.39 -6.07 -8.41
CA GLY A 29 -2.11 -4.71 -7.94
C GLY A 29 -2.96 -3.62 -8.59
N LEU A 30 -4.16 -3.95 -9.07
CA LEU A 30 -5.05 -3.03 -9.78
C LEU A 30 -5.92 -2.23 -8.82
N ALA A 31 -6.15 -2.72 -7.61
CA ALA A 31 -7.02 -2.07 -6.64
C ALA A 31 -6.30 -0.90 -5.94
N ASN A 32 -6.57 0.31 -6.45
CA ASN A 32 -5.99 1.56 -5.97
C ASN A 32 -4.45 1.53 -5.97
N PRO A 33 -3.83 1.55 -7.17
CA PRO A 33 -2.40 1.32 -7.33
C PRO A 33 -1.51 2.37 -6.64
N LEU A 34 -2.05 3.56 -6.37
CA LEU A 34 -1.36 4.64 -5.66
C LEU A 34 -1.53 4.59 -4.13
N LYS A 35 -2.34 3.65 -3.61
CA LYS A 35 -2.48 3.45 -2.17
C LYS A 35 -1.26 2.71 -1.65
N ILE A 36 -0.24 3.47 -1.29
CA ILE A 36 0.95 2.95 -0.61
C ILE A 36 0.54 2.60 0.83
N LEU A 37 0.51 1.30 1.15
CA LEU A 37 0.52 0.87 2.53
C LEU A 37 1.93 1.15 3.07
N PRO A 38 2.08 1.75 4.26
CA PRO A 38 3.38 1.85 4.88
C PRO A 38 3.93 0.43 5.02
N THR A 39 5.09 0.18 4.42
CA THR A 39 5.79 -1.09 4.58
C THR A 39 6.18 -1.20 6.06
N SER A 40 5.75 -2.25 6.75
CA SER A 40 6.56 -2.76 7.85
C SER A 40 7.90 -3.10 7.21
N ALA A 41 9.00 -2.51 7.66
CA ALA A 41 10.28 -2.54 6.97
C ALA A 41 10.64 -3.96 6.48
N SER A 42 10.43 -4.20 5.19
CA SER A 42 10.86 -5.39 4.47
C SER A 42 11.53 -4.87 3.22
N CYS A 43 12.84 -5.08 3.14
CA CYS A 43 13.68 -4.73 2.00
C CYS A 43 13.10 -5.42 0.75
N GLY A 44 12.46 -4.67 -0.16
CA GLY A 44 12.04 -5.25 -1.44
C GLY A 44 10.84 -4.67 -2.20
N ASP A 45 10.09 -3.68 -1.69
CA ASP A 45 8.94 -3.18 -2.44
C ASP A 45 9.32 -2.03 -3.40
N VAL A 46 9.59 -2.42 -4.64
CA VAL A 46 9.80 -1.56 -5.82
C VAL A 46 8.48 -0.88 -6.19
N MET A 47 8.48 0.46 -6.20
CA MET A 47 7.35 1.29 -6.62
C MET A 47 7.16 1.23 -8.14
N GLY A 48 6.35 0.28 -8.61
CA GLY A 48 6.14 -0.04 -10.02
C GLY A 48 5.05 0.77 -10.73
N LEU A 49 5.00 2.10 -10.61
CA LEU A 49 4.20 2.94 -11.51
C LEU A 49 5.01 4.17 -11.94
N GLY A 50 5.59 4.09 -13.13
CA GLY A 50 6.29 5.21 -13.77
C GLY A 50 5.34 6.32 -14.24
N THR A 51 4.04 6.03 -14.36
CA THR A 51 3.00 6.98 -14.75
C THR A 51 1.69 6.64 -14.06
N VAL A 52 0.92 7.66 -13.68
CA VAL A 52 -0.44 7.51 -13.14
C VAL A 52 -1.41 7.43 -14.33
N PRO A 53 -2.21 6.36 -14.48
CA PRO A 53 -3.22 6.28 -15.54
C PRO A 53 -4.29 7.36 -15.39
N GLU A 54 -4.80 7.85 -16.53
CA GLU A 54 -5.94 8.76 -16.57
C GLU A 54 -7.17 8.10 -15.93
N GLY A 55 -7.89 8.82 -15.06
CA GLY A 55 -9.06 8.32 -14.34
C GLY A 55 -8.79 7.76 -12.95
N VAL A 56 -7.54 7.79 -12.46
CA VAL A 56 -7.26 7.56 -11.03
C VAL A 56 -7.67 8.81 -10.25
N TRP A 57 -8.66 8.65 -9.37
CA TRP A 57 -9.27 9.71 -8.57
C TRP A 57 -8.22 10.60 -7.88
N THR A 58 -8.14 11.87 -8.32
CA THR A 58 -7.39 12.95 -7.69
C THR A 58 -8.10 13.50 -6.47
#